data_AF-A0A3C0KTY8-F1
#
_entry.id   AF-A0A3C0KTY8-F1
#
_cell.length_a   1.000
_cell.length_b   1.000
_cell.length_c   1.000
_cell.angle_alpha   90.00
_cell.angle_beta   90.00
_cell.angle_gamma   90.00
#
_symmetry.space_group_name_H-M   'P 1'
#
loop_
_entity.id
_entity.type
_entity.pdbx_description
1 polymer ?
#
loop_
_entity_poly.entity_id
_entity_poly.type
_entity_poly.pdbx_seq_one_letter_code
_entity_poly.pdbx_strand_id
1 'polypeptide(L)'
;MTLRKGLLTAVIFLFMMSSLTGCSLMRYIDGSTPEEIEQKGNPVLWKKTADLEAQNQLRQTADVDLSNRINNLQGSLSKVETSLKQMEVNVGRITAGLPMEETSGATPSTSAKKGILSALRDDTTQVNERKKGILATLRDDTAQLNERVKRLEDNGAALREDVETIKTTVLPIKVLSGTGKRASAKKMTLRLSKLGYRVDRIDLASRKTYKQNVVFFRESYRDAAAKLATRIGGDTVAKPMTWRSQYGIIVVSAMR
;
A
#
# COMPACT_ATOMS: atom_id res chain seq x y z
N MET A 1 -35.24 -42.29 -26.96
CA MET A 1 -34.21 -41.86 -25.98
C MET A 1 -33.31 -40.71 -26.47
N THR A 2 -33.65 -40.04 -27.58
CA THR A 2 -32.83 -38.99 -28.22
C THR A 2 -33.35 -37.57 -27.97
N LEU A 3 -34.66 -37.39 -27.74
CA LEU A 3 -35.26 -36.06 -27.54
C LEU A 3 -34.86 -35.37 -26.22
N ARG A 4 -34.68 -36.13 -25.13
CA ARG A 4 -34.30 -35.56 -23.82
C ARG A 4 -32.84 -35.09 -23.76
N LYS A 5 -31.96 -35.65 -24.60
CA LYS A 5 -30.55 -35.25 -24.65
C LYS A 5 -30.38 -33.91 -25.39
N GLY A 6 -31.18 -33.66 -26.43
CA GLY A 6 -31.17 -32.39 -27.17
C GLY A 6 -31.67 -31.19 -26.36
N LEU A 7 -32.66 -31.40 -25.49
CA LEU A 7 -33.20 -30.33 -24.64
C LEU A 7 -32.19 -29.91 -23.55
N LEU A 8 -31.47 -30.88 -22.97
CA LEU A 8 -30.48 -30.60 -21.93
C LEU A 8 -29.26 -29.86 -22.49
N THR A 9 -28.78 -30.25 -23.68
CA THR A 9 -27.69 -29.52 -24.35
C THR A 9 -28.11 -28.11 -24.77
N ALA A 10 -29.35 -27.92 -25.22
CA ALA A 10 -29.85 -26.58 -25.56
C ALA A 10 -29.93 -25.65 -24.33
N VAL A 11 -30.38 -26.15 -23.17
CA VAL A 11 -30.44 -25.36 -21.93
C VAL A 11 -29.05 -25.00 -21.41
N ILE A 12 -28.08 -25.91 -21.48
CA ILE A 12 -26.69 -25.64 -21.08
C ILE A 12 -26.05 -24.60 -22.00
N PHE A 13 -26.32 -24.68 -23.32
CA PHE A 13 -25.80 -23.70 -24.28
C PHE A 13 -26.42 -22.30 -24.08
N LEU A 14 -27.71 -22.24 -23.73
CA LEU A 14 -28.41 -20.99 -23.44
C LEU A 14 -27.91 -20.34 -22.13
N PHE A 15 -27.53 -21.15 -21.14
CA PHE A 15 -26.93 -20.67 -19.89
C PHE A 15 -25.48 -20.18 -20.09
N MET A 16 -24.68 -20.88 -20.89
CA MET A 16 -23.30 -20.48 -21.24
C MET A 16 -23.24 -19.19 -22.08
N MET A 17 -24.18 -19.01 -23.01
CA MET A 17 -24.28 -17.78 -23.82
C MET A 17 -24.76 -16.56 -23.01
N SER A 18 -25.49 -16.79 -21.91
CA SER A 18 -25.92 -15.73 -20.99
C SER A 18 -24.80 -15.23 -20.06
N SER A 19 -23.73 -16.01 -19.88
CA SER A 19 -22.57 -15.64 -19.06
C SER A 19 -21.46 -14.88 -19.80
N LEU A 20 -21.52 -14.79 -21.13
CA LEU A 20 -20.48 -14.16 -21.96
C LEU A 20 -20.81 -12.71 -22.40
N THR A 21 -21.99 -12.19 -22.09
CA THR A 21 -22.39 -10.78 -22.30
C THR A 21 -22.51 -9.96 -21.02
N GLY A 22 -21.99 -10.47 -19.90
CA GLY A 22 -22.16 -9.89 -18.56
C GLY A 22 -21.07 -8.93 -18.07
N CYS A 23 -20.33 -8.24 -18.94
CA CYS A 23 -19.27 -7.30 -18.52
C CYS A 23 -19.20 -6.07 -19.43
N SER A 24 -20.24 -5.24 -19.49
CA SER A 24 -20.16 -3.81 -19.87
C SER A 24 -21.52 -3.11 -19.77
N LEU A 25 -22.09 -2.99 -18.57
CA LEU A 25 -22.94 -1.83 -18.19
C LEU A 25 -23.44 -1.92 -16.74
N MET A 26 -22.57 -2.11 -15.74
CA MET A 26 -22.95 -1.84 -14.36
C MET A 26 -22.93 -0.32 -14.14
N ARG A 27 -23.92 0.39 -14.69
CA ARG A 27 -24.17 1.81 -14.39
C ARG A 27 -24.91 1.89 -13.06
N TYR A 28 -24.19 2.46 -12.09
CA TYR A 28 -24.59 3.12 -10.85
C TYR A 28 -26.05 2.98 -10.41
N ILE A 29 -26.24 2.23 -9.32
CA ILE A 29 -27.53 1.88 -8.69
C ILE A 29 -28.27 3.10 -8.10
N ASP A 30 -27.71 4.31 -8.10
CA ASP A 30 -28.35 5.49 -7.49
C ASP A 30 -28.94 6.51 -8.49
N GLY A 31 -28.79 6.29 -9.81
CA GLY A 31 -29.37 7.17 -10.83
C GLY A 31 -28.68 8.54 -10.97
N SER A 32 -27.55 8.78 -10.33
CA SER A 32 -26.80 10.04 -10.47
C SER A 32 -26.08 10.07 -11.81
N THR A 33 -26.20 11.18 -12.55
CA THR A 33 -25.43 11.40 -13.77
C THR A 33 -23.96 11.69 -13.41
N PRO A 34 -22.99 11.40 -14.31
CA PRO A 34 -21.58 11.74 -14.08
C PRO A 34 -21.38 13.23 -13.74
N GLU A 35 -22.22 14.09 -14.30
CA GLU A 35 -22.22 15.54 -14.08
C GLU A 35 -22.68 15.94 -12.67
N GLU A 36 -23.60 15.20 -12.04
CA GLU A 36 -24.02 15.45 -10.65
C GLU A 36 -22.92 15.09 -9.63
N ILE A 37 -22.05 14.13 -9.96
CA ILE A 37 -20.92 13.70 -9.12
C ILE A 37 -19.81 14.76 -9.13
N GLU A 38 -19.54 15.38 -10.29
CA GLU A 38 -18.61 16.52 -10.37
C GLU A 38 -19.14 17.76 -9.64
N GLN A 39 -20.44 18.03 -9.67
CA GLN A 39 -21.02 19.20 -8.99
C GLN A 39 -21.19 19.04 -7.46
N LYS A 40 -21.45 17.83 -6.95
CA LYS A 40 -21.67 17.57 -5.51
C LYS A 40 -20.46 16.97 -4.79
N GLY A 41 -19.43 16.56 -5.52
CA GLY A 41 -18.22 15.97 -4.94
C GLY A 41 -17.32 17.02 -4.31
N ASN A 42 -16.93 16.79 -3.05
CA ASN A 42 -16.02 17.66 -2.33
C ASN A 42 -14.67 17.76 -3.10
N PRO A 43 -14.25 18.95 -3.57
CA PRO A 43 -13.06 19.12 -4.42
C PRO A 43 -11.77 18.64 -3.74
N VAL A 44 -11.73 18.59 -2.41
CA VAL A 44 -10.62 18.04 -1.64
C VAL A 44 -10.48 16.53 -1.83
N LEU A 45 -11.61 15.81 -1.95
CA LEU A 45 -11.60 14.36 -2.13
C LEU A 45 -11.11 13.97 -3.52
N TRP A 46 -11.51 14.72 -4.56
CA TRP A 46 -11.07 14.46 -5.94
C TRP A 46 -9.56 14.64 -6.11
N LYS A 47 -9.01 15.70 -5.52
CA LYS A 47 -7.56 15.91 -5.51
C LYS A 47 -6.86 14.75 -4.80
N LYS A 48 -7.38 14.33 -3.65
CA LYS A 48 -6.82 13.24 -2.86
C LYS A 48 -6.90 11.89 -3.57
N THR A 49 -7.98 11.59 -4.28
CA THR A 49 -8.09 10.35 -5.07
C THR A 49 -7.13 10.33 -6.25
N ALA A 50 -6.99 11.46 -6.96
CA ALA A 50 -6.05 11.60 -8.06
C ALA A 50 -4.58 11.45 -7.58
N ASP A 51 -4.24 12.08 -6.45
CA ASP A 51 -2.92 11.95 -5.83
C ASP A 51 -2.64 10.50 -5.38
N LEU A 52 -3.64 9.81 -4.83
CA LEU A 52 -3.54 8.41 -4.43
C LEU A 52 -3.30 7.48 -5.63
N GLU A 53 -4.01 7.75 -6.73
CA GLU A 53 -3.92 6.98 -7.96
C GLU A 53 -2.56 7.18 -8.63
N ALA A 54 -2.06 8.41 -8.69
CA ALA A 54 -0.72 8.73 -9.14
C ALA A 54 0.37 8.03 -8.29
N GLN A 55 0.21 8.00 -6.96
CA GLN A 55 1.13 7.24 -6.09
C GLN A 55 1.08 5.73 -6.35
N ASN A 56 -0.11 5.16 -6.55
CA ASN A 56 -0.23 3.73 -6.85
C ASN A 56 0.43 3.36 -8.18
N GLN A 57 0.29 4.21 -9.20
CA GLN A 57 0.97 4.03 -10.48
C GLN A 57 2.50 4.10 -10.32
N LEU A 58 3.01 5.08 -9.56
CA LEU A 58 4.44 5.17 -9.25
C LEU A 58 4.96 3.93 -8.49
N ARG A 59 4.17 3.36 -7.58
CA ARG A 59 4.56 2.12 -6.89
C ARG A 59 4.63 0.94 -7.86
N GLN A 60 3.66 0.80 -8.76
CA GLN A 60 3.63 -0.28 -9.74
C GLN A 60 4.82 -0.21 -10.71
N THR A 61 5.15 0.97 -11.23
CA THR A 61 6.30 1.13 -12.12
C THR A 61 7.61 0.83 -11.40
N ALA A 62 7.71 1.23 -10.13
CA ALA A 62 8.91 1.02 -9.32
C ALA A 62 9.10 -0.44 -8.87
N ASP A 63 8.02 -1.24 -8.79
CA ASP A 63 8.09 -2.69 -8.58
C ASP A 63 8.52 -3.43 -9.86
N VAL A 64 8.03 -3.00 -11.03
CA VAL A 64 8.44 -3.56 -12.33
C VAL A 64 9.94 -3.32 -12.58
N ASP A 65 10.43 -2.10 -12.32
CA ASP A 65 11.85 -1.78 -12.41
C ASP A 65 12.70 -2.67 -11.49
N LEU A 66 12.25 -2.88 -10.25
CA LEU A 66 12.94 -3.72 -9.28
C LEU A 66 13.02 -5.18 -9.76
N SER A 67 11.91 -5.73 -10.27
CA SER A 67 11.88 -7.06 -10.87
C SER A 67 12.86 -7.20 -12.03
N ASN A 68 12.93 -6.21 -12.92
CA ASN A 68 13.86 -6.24 -14.05
C ASN A 68 15.32 -6.22 -13.59
N ARG A 69 15.65 -5.42 -12.58
CA ARG A 69 16.98 -5.38 -11.99
C ARG A 69 17.36 -6.69 -11.31
N ILE A 70 16.45 -7.29 -10.55
CA ILE A 70 16.66 -8.60 -9.92
C ILE A 70 16.94 -9.67 -10.99
N ASN A 71 16.14 -9.71 -12.05
CA ASN A 71 16.32 -10.67 -13.14
C ASN A 71 17.68 -10.48 -13.84
N ASN A 72 18.10 -9.24 -14.08
CA ASN A 72 19.42 -8.94 -14.64
C ASN A 72 20.57 -9.36 -13.71
N LEU A 73 20.46 -9.10 -12.41
CA LEU A 73 21.46 -9.52 -11.43
C LEU A 73 21.55 -11.04 -11.34
N GLN A 74 20.42 -11.75 -11.35
CA GLN A 74 20.38 -13.21 -11.39
C GLN A 74 21.06 -13.75 -12.65
N GLY A 75 20.77 -13.19 -13.83
CA GLY A 75 21.43 -13.58 -15.07
C GLY A 75 22.94 -13.34 -15.05
N SER A 76 23.38 -12.25 -14.43
CA SER A 76 24.79 -11.91 -14.26
C SER A 76 25.49 -12.91 -13.33
N LEU A 77 24.83 -13.26 -12.22
CA LEU A 77 25.34 -14.22 -11.24
C LEU A 77 25.52 -15.61 -11.87
N SER A 78 24.54 -16.08 -12.66
CA SER A 78 24.62 -17.35 -13.37
C SER A 78 25.81 -17.41 -14.34
N LYS A 79 26.12 -16.30 -15.02
CA LYS A 79 27.28 -16.21 -15.93
C LYS A 79 28.61 -16.25 -15.18
N VAL A 80 28.66 -15.65 -14.00
CA VAL A 80 29.85 -15.72 -13.13
C VAL A 80 30.03 -17.14 -12.61
N GLU A 81 28.95 -17.80 -12.19
CA GLU A 81 29.01 -19.17 -11.68
C GLU A 81 29.45 -20.19 -12.74
N THR A 82 28.96 -20.06 -13.98
CA THR A 82 29.43 -20.92 -15.09
C THR A 82 30.90 -20.65 -15.43
N SER A 83 31.31 -19.37 -15.44
CA SER A 83 32.72 -19.00 -15.65
C SER A 83 33.62 -19.56 -14.55
N LEU A 84 33.15 -19.56 -13.30
CA LEU A 84 33.87 -20.14 -12.16
C LEU A 84 34.02 -21.66 -12.29
N LYS A 85 32.94 -22.37 -12.63
CA LYS A 85 32.98 -23.83 -12.88
C LYS A 85 33.93 -24.18 -14.03
N GLN A 86 33.93 -23.38 -15.09
CA GLN A 86 34.85 -23.58 -16.21
C GLN A 86 36.32 -23.38 -15.79
N MET A 87 36.59 -22.38 -14.94
CA MET A 87 37.91 -22.21 -14.34
C MET A 87 38.29 -23.38 -13.45
N GLU A 88 37.40 -23.88 -12.58
CA GLU A 88 37.68 -25.05 -11.73
C GLU A 88 38.08 -26.28 -12.56
N VAL A 89 37.38 -26.52 -13.68
CA VAL A 89 37.73 -27.59 -14.63
C VAL A 89 39.10 -27.34 -15.26
N ASN A 90 39.39 -26.11 -15.69
CA ASN A 90 40.68 -25.76 -16.28
C ASN A 90 41.82 -25.93 -15.26
N VAL A 91 41.64 -25.46 -14.03
CA VAL A 91 42.58 -25.66 -12.92
C VAL A 91 42.77 -27.15 -12.68
N GLY A 92 41.69 -27.94 -12.55
CA GLY A 92 41.78 -29.39 -12.36
C GLY A 92 42.56 -30.12 -13.45
N ARG A 93 42.39 -29.73 -14.73
CA ARG A 93 43.17 -30.27 -15.85
C ARG A 93 44.64 -29.87 -15.79
N ILE A 94 44.95 -28.65 -15.35
CA ILE A 94 46.34 -28.20 -15.13
C ILE A 94 46.96 -28.98 -13.98
N THR A 95 46.24 -29.16 -12.86
CA THR A 95 46.73 -29.92 -11.70
C THR A 95 46.95 -31.40 -12.05
N ALA A 96 46.07 -31.99 -12.87
CA ALA A 96 46.22 -33.36 -13.36
C ALA A 96 47.28 -33.51 -14.47
N GLY A 97 47.56 -32.43 -15.21
CA GLY A 97 48.60 -32.38 -16.25
C GLY A 97 49.99 -32.03 -15.72
N LEU A 98 50.13 -31.72 -14.43
CA LEU A 98 51.42 -31.63 -13.76
C LEU A 98 51.87 -33.06 -13.42
N PRO A 99 52.90 -33.60 -14.10
CA PRO A 99 53.45 -34.89 -13.68
C PRO A 99 53.94 -34.77 -12.24
N MET A 100 53.48 -35.67 -11.37
CA MET A 100 54.14 -35.95 -10.11
C MET A 100 55.59 -36.32 -10.46
N GLU A 101 56.51 -35.43 -10.09
CA GLU A 101 57.92 -35.61 -10.32
C GLU A 101 58.45 -36.69 -9.37
N GLU A 102 58.28 -37.95 -9.77
CA GLU A 102 59.21 -39.00 -9.42
C GLU A 102 59.75 -39.65 -10.69
N THR A 103 60.97 -39.20 -11.00
CA THR A 103 62.00 -39.90 -11.79
C THR A 103 61.90 -39.87 -13.33
N SER A 104 62.98 -39.32 -13.89
CA SER A 104 63.51 -39.48 -15.25
C SER A 104 62.88 -38.66 -16.40
N GLY A 105 63.58 -37.58 -16.75
CA GLY A 105 64.15 -37.48 -18.09
C GLY A 105 63.26 -37.05 -19.26
N ALA A 106 62.43 -36.02 -19.12
CA ALA A 106 62.01 -35.18 -20.27
C ALA A 106 61.46 -33.84 -19.77
N THR A 107 62.20 -32.74 -19.96
CA THR A 107 61.75 -31.38 -19.57
C THR A 107 60.64 -30.88 -20.49
N PRO A 108 59.42 -30.61 -20.00
CA PRO A 108 58.47 -29.78 -20.72
C PRO A 108 58.91 -28.32 -20.55
N SER A 109 59.15 -27.66 -21.68
CA SER A 109 59.57 -26.26 -21.85
C SER A 109 59.04 -25.29 -20.75
N THR A 110 59.97 -24.69 -20.01
CA THR A 110 59.78 -23.61 -19.02
C THR A 110 58.94 -22.44 -19.56
N SER A 111 58.89 -22.25 -20.88
CA SER A 111 58.06 -21.25 -21.57
C SER A 111 56.56 -21.54 -21.46
N ALA A 112 56.14 -22.81 -21.57
CA ALA A 112 54.73 -23.18 -21.51
C ALA A 112 54.15 -23.01 -20.09
N LYS A 113 54.91 -23.40 -19.06
CA LYS A 113 54.53 -23.14 -17.65
C LYS A 113 54.42 -21.63 -17.36
N LYS A 114 55.32 -20.82 -17.92
CA LYS A 114 55.30 -19.35 -17.73
C LYS A 114 54.09 -18.69 -18.41
N GLY A 115 53.70 -19.15 -19.60
CA GLY A 115 52.52 -18.66 -20.32
C GLY A 115 51.19 -18.98 -19.63
N ILE A 116 51.08 -20.18 -19.04
CA ILE A 116 49.89 -20.57 -18.24
C ILE A 116 49.81 -19.72 -16.97
N LEU A 117 50.94 -19.47 -16.30
CA LEU A 117 50.99 -18.66 -15.08
C LEU A 117 50.61 -17.20 -15.32
N SER A 118 51.01 -16.61 -16.46
CA SER A 118 50.60 -15.25 -16.83
C SER A 118 49.12 -15.17 -17.14
N ALA A 119 48.56 -16.12 -17.89
CA ALA A 119 47.13 -16.16 -18.19
C ALA A 119 46.28 -16.28 -16.91
N LEU A 120 46.69 -17.12 -15.95
CA LEU A 120 46.01 -17.24 -14.66
C LEU A 120 46.04 -15.94 -13.85
N ARG A 121 47.15 -15.21 -13.92
CA ARG A 121 47.31 -13.90 -13.24
C ARG A 121 46.39 -12.85 -13.87
N ASP A 122 46.29 -12.86 -15.19
CA ASP A 122 45.44 -11.93 -15.93
C ASP A 122 43.94 -12.23 -15.67
N ASP A 123 43.55 -13.51 -15.66
CA ASP A 123 42.18 -13.91 -15.31
C ASP A 123 41.84 -13.56 -13.85
N THR A 124 42.77 -13.78 -12.92
CA THR A 124 42.58 -13.43 -11.50
C THR A 124 42.41 -11.92 -11.31
N THR A 125 43.19 -11.12 -12.03
CA THR A 125 43.04 -9.64 -11.98
C THR A 125 41.71 -9.21 -12.59
N GLN A 126 41.30 -9.79 -13.73
CA GLN A 126 40.02 -9.51 -14.34
C GLN A 126 38.83 -9.87 -13.44
N VAL A 127 38.87 -11.01 -12.75
CA VAL A 127 37.83 -11.44 -11.80
C VAL A 127 37.76 -10.49 -10.61
N ASN A 128 38.90 -10.04 -10.08
CA ASN A 128 38.92 -9.07 -8.98
C ASN A 128 38.33 -7.72 -9.39
N GLU A 129 38.63 -7.23 -10.60
CA GLU A 129 38.03 -5.99 -11.09
C GLU A 129 36.52 -6.12 -11.32
N ARG A 130 36.06 -7.26 -11.89
CA ARG A 130 34.61 -7.55 -12.02
C ARG A 130 33.93 -7.60 -10.66
N LYS A 131 34.53 -8.28 -9.67
CA LYS A 131 34.00 -8.35 -8.30
C LYS A 131 33.90 -6.97 -7.66
N LYS A 132 34.90 -6.12 -7.86
CA LYS A 132 34.90 -4.73 -7.36
C LYS A 132 33.79 -3.90 -8.01
N GLY A 133 33.59 -4.04 -9.33
CA GLY A 133 32.50 -3.39 -10.04
C GLY A 133 31.12 -3.81 -9.51
N ILE A 134 30.91 -5.12 -9.33
CA ILE A 134 29.66 -5.67 -8.77
C ILE A 134 29.42 -5.18 -7.34
N LEU A 135 30.47 -5.14 -6.50
CA LEU A 135 30.36 -4.64 -5.12
C LEU A 135 30.01 -3.15 -5.08
N ALA A 136 30.54 -2.34 -5.99
CA ALA A 136 30.18 -0.94 -6.10
C ALA A 136 28.70 -0.78 -6.49
N THR A 137 28.23 -1.50 -7.52
CA THR A 137 26.82 -1.46 -7.92
C THR A 137 25.88 -1.91 -6.80
N LEU A 138 26.22 -2.98 -6.06
CA LEU A 138 25.40 -3.44 -4.94
C LEU A 138 25.34 -2.41 -3.80
N ARG A 139 26.43 -1.67 -3.57
CA ARG A 139 26.46 -0.60 -2.58
C ARG A 139 25.57 0.57 -2.98
N ASP A 140 25.59 0.95 -4.25
CA ASP A 140 24.74 2.03 -4.76
C ASP A 140 23.26 1.62 -4.74
N ASP A 141 22.98 0.39 -5.13
CA ASP A 141 21.63 -0.20 -5.11
C ASP A 141 21.06 -0.25 -3.70
N THR A 142 21.85 -0.69 -2.71
CA THR A 142 21.44 -0.72 -1.31
C THR A 142 21.21 0.68 -0.73
N ALA A 143 22.04 1.66 -1.09
CA ALA A 143 21.82 3.05 -0.70
C ALA A 143 20.51 3.61 -1.30
N GLN A 144 20.26 3.35 -2.58
CA GLN A 144 19.03 3.77 -3.26
C GLN A 144 17.78 3.10 -2.66
N LEU A 145 17.88 1.82 -2.29
CA LEU A 145 16.78 1.08 -1.68
C LEU A 145 16.43 1.62 -0.30
N ASN A 146 17.44 1.91 0.54
CA ASN A 146 17.24 2.47 1.86
C ASN A 146 16.53 3.83 1.82
N GLU A 147 16.91 4.68 0.85
CA GLU A 147 16.26 5.97 0.66
C GLU A 147 14.79 5.81 0.18
N ARG A 148 14.50 4.82 -0.67
CA ARG A 148 13.11 4.51 -1.06
C ARG A 148 12.28 3.97 0.12
N VAL A 149 12.87 3.13 0.97
CA VAL A 149 12.20 2.61 2.18
C VAL A 149 11.82 3.76 3.09
N LYS A 150 12.75 4.68 3.36
CA LYS A 150 12.50 5.87 4.17
C LYS A 150 11.33 6.71 3.64
N ARG A 151 11.31 6.98 2.33
CA ARG A 151 10.19 7.71 1.69
C ARG A 151 8.85 6.97 1.81
N LEU A 152 8.85 5.65 1.71
CA LEU A 152 7.64 4.85 1.89
C LEU A 152 7.14 4.87 3.34
N GLU A 153 8.03 4.87 4.31
CA GLU A 153 7.69 4.99 5.72
C GLU A 153 7.07 6.36 6.02
N ASP A 154 7.68 7.45 5.53
CA ASP A 154 7.17 8.81 5.67
C ASP A 154 5.78 8.95 5.02
N ASN A 155 5.61 8.44 3.81
CA ASN A 155 4.32 8.42 3.13
C ASN A 155 3.29 7.57 3.89
N GLY A 156 3.69 6.41 4.42
CA GLY A 156 2.82 5.55 5.22
C GLY A 156 2.33 6.22 6.51
N ALA A 157 3.18 7.04 7.15
CA ALA A 157 2.80 7.84 8.31
C ALA A 157 1.76 8.92 7.93
N ALA A 158 2.01 9.65 6.84
CA ALA A 158 1.07 10.66 6.34
C ALA A 158 -0.29 10.05 5.96
N LEU A 159 -0.30 8.91 5.24
CA LEU A 159 -1.54 8.22 4.89
C LEU A 159 -2.31 7.73 6.12
N ARG A 160 -1.63 7.27 7.18
CA ARG A 160 -2.29 6.87 8.43
C ARG A 160 -3.00 8.05 9.10
N GLU A 161 -2.36 9.21 9.17
CA GLU A 161 -2.98 10.43 9.71
C GLU A 161 -4.20 10.86 8.89
N ASP A 162 -4.08 10.76 7.56
CA ASP A 162 -5.13 11.05 6.61
C ASP A 162 -6.34 10.12 6.76
N VAL A 163 -6.11 8.82 6.94
CA VAL A 163 -7.15 7.81 7.18
C VAL A 163 -7.85 8.07 8.50
N GLU A 164 -7.12 8.40 9.57
CA GLU A 164 -7.73 8.75 10.85
C GLU A 164 -8.58 10.02 10.74
N THR A 165 -8.12 11.02 9.98
CA THR A 165 -8.90 12.21 9.71
C THR A 165 -10.20 11.87 8.97
N ILE A 166 -10.15 11.05 7.92
CA ILE A 166 -11.33 10.59 7.17
C ILE A 166 -12.28 9.79 8.05
N LYS A 167 -11.77 8.84 8.85
CA LYS A 167 -12.58 8.09 9.81
C LYS A 167 -13.35 9.04 10.71
N THR A 168 -12.71 10.09 11.24
CA THR A 168 -13.41 11.02 12.13
C THR A 168 -14.44 11.92 11.44
N THR A 169 -14.23 12.31 10.18
CA THR A 169 -15.13 13.23 9.45
C THR A 169 -16.35 12.54 8.82
N VAL A 170 -16.22 11.25 8.47
CA VAL A 170 -17.29 10.45 7.87
C VAL A 170 -18.20 9.78 8.91
N LEU A 171 -17.82 9.79 10.20
CA LEU A 171 -18.64 9.19 11.25
C LEU A 171 -20.02 9.86 11.35
N PRO A 172 -21.11 9.08 11.36
CA PRO A 172 -22.45 9.63 11.51
C PRO A 172 -22.62 10.18 12.92
N ILE A 173 -22.67 11.50 13.06
CA ILE A 173 -22.87 12.17 14.34
C ILE A 173 -24.36 12.48 14.55
N LYS A 174 -24.90 12.10 15.71
CA LYS A 174 -26.20 12.58 16.16
C LYS A 174 -26.03 13.81 17.05
N VAL A 175 -26.78 14.85 16.81
CA VAL A 175 -26.81 16.06 17.66
C VAL A 175 -28.11 16.10 18.44
N LEU A 176 -28.02 16.25 19.77
CA LEU A 176 -29.15 16.41 20.67
C LEU A 176 -29.23 17.82 21.22
N SER A 177 -30.44 18.36 21.33
CA SER A 177 -30.66 19.60 22.09
C SER A 177 -30.79 19.30 23.57
N GLY A 178 -29.83 19.79 24.36
CA GLY A 178 -29.83 19.71 25.82
C GLY A 178 -30.75 20.72 26.51
N THR A 179 -31.29 21.70 25.79
CA THR A 179 -32.22 22.73 26.31
C THR A 179 -33.69 22.48 25.96
N GLY A 180 -33.98 21.40 25.22
CA GLY A 180 -35.31 21.12 24.68
C GLY A 180 -35.71 21.97 23.47
N LYS A 181 -34.89 22.96 23.08
CA LYS A 181 -35.11 23.80 21.89
C LYS A 181 -34.27 23.30 20.71
N ARG A 182 -34.89 22.91 19.59
CA ARG A 182 -34.17 22.45 18.39
C ARG A 182 -33.17 23.47 17.84
N ALA A 183 -33.39 24.76 18.07
CA ALA A 183 -32.48 25.84 17.65
C ALA A 183 -31.05 25.66 18.18
N SER A 184 -30.89 25.21 19.44
CA SER A 184 -29.57 24.94 20.04
C SER A 184 -28.83 23.83 19.30
N ALA A 185 -29.52 22.73 18.98
CA ALA A 185 -28.95 21.64 18.22
C ALA A 185 -28.61 22.04 16.77
N LYS A 186 -29.46 22.86 16.11
CA LYS A 186 -29.17 23.41 14.78
C LYS A 186 -27.89 24.27 14.77
N LYS A 187 -27.70 25.13 15.77
CA LYS A 187 -26.46 25.91 15.92
C LYS A 187 -25.23 25.01 16.06
N MET A 188 -25.34 23.96 16.86
CA MET A 188 -24.27 22.97 17.00
C MET A 188 -23.99 22.21 15.69
N THR A 189 -25.02 21.83 14.95
CA THR A 189 -24.88 21.22 13.62
C THR A 189 -24.09 22.11 12.66
N LEU A 190 -24.42 23.41 12.60
CA LEU A 190 -23.69 24.37 11.77
C LEU A 190 -22.22 24.46 12.18
N ARG A 191 -21.95 24.46 13.49
CA ARG A 191 -20.57 24.47 14.00
C ARG A 191 -19.81 23.20 13.61
N LEU A 192 -20.43 22.03 13.74
CA LEU A 192 -19.83 20.75 13.35
C LEU A 192 -19.56 20.68 11.84
N SER A 193 -20.49 21.19 11.03
CA SER A 193 -20.32 21.30 9.58
C SER A 193 -19.13 22.19 9.20
N LYS A 194 -18.96 23.35 9.87
CA LYS A 194 -17.77 24.21 9.69
C LYS A 194 -16.45 23.52 10.07
N LEU A 195 -16.51 22.55 10.97
CA LEU A 195 -15.35 21.75 11.40
C LEU A 195 -15.10 20.53 10.48
N GLY A 196 -15.91 20.34 9.44
CA GLY A 196 -15.79 19.23 8.49
C GLY A 196 -16.44 17.92 8.95
N TYR A 197 -17.30 17.95 9.97
CA TYR A 197 -18.02 16.78 10.44
C TYR A 197 -19.40 16.66 9.79
N ARG A 198 -19.76 15.44 9.38
CA ARG A 198 -21.10 15.10 8.90
C ARG A 198 -22.05 14.84 10.08
N VAL A 199 -23.16 15.57 10.11
CA VAL A 199 -24.24 15.36 11.09
C VAL A 199 -25.37 14.61 10.41
N ASP A 200 -25.71 13.44 10.95
CA ASP A 200 -26.72 12.55 10.38
C ASP A 200 -28.12 12.83 10.89
N ARG A 201 -28.24 13.19 12.17
CA ARG A 201 -29.55 13.37 12.81
C ARG A 201 -29.51 14.43 13.89
N ILE A 202 -30.59 15.20 13.98
CA ILE A 202 -30.85 16.17 15.02
C ILE A 202 -32.07 15.71 15.83
N ASP A 203 -31.97 15.75 17.15
CA ASP A 203 -33.05 15.30 18.03
C ASP A 203 -33.05 16.09 19.35
N LEU A 204 -34.01 15.79 20.23
CA LEU A 204 -34.07 16.33 21.58
C LEU A 204 -33.39 15.36 22.55
N ALA A 205 -32.64 15.90 23.52
CA ALA A 205 -32.14 15.06 24.59
C ALA A 205 -33.29 14.69 25.56
N SER A 206 -33.25 13.48 26.11
CA SER A 206 -34.24 13.02 27.09
C SER A 206 -34.24 13.87 28.36
N ARG A 207 -33.08 14.45 28.72
CA ARG A 207 -32.92 15.40 29.83
C ARG A 207 -32.72 16.80 29.27
N LYS A 208 -33.32 17.81 29.91
CA LYS A 208 -33.30 19.21 29.43
C LYS A 208 -32.39 20.15 30.25
N THR A 209 -31.50 19.59 31.08
CA THR A 209 -30.74 20.32 32.11
C THR A 209 -29.22 20.14 31.95
N TYR A 210 -28.73 20.00 30.72
CA TYR A 210 -27.30 19.95 30.46
C TYR A 210 -26.67 21.33 30.73
N LYS A 211 -25.68 21.38 31.63
CA LYS A 211 -25.00 22.63 32.01
C LYS A 211 -23.92 23.09 31.01
N GLN A 212 -23.39 22.15 30.24
CA GLN A 212 -22.35 22.37 29.24
C GLN A 212 -22.49 21.34 28.11
N ASN A 213 -21.82 21.59 26.99
CA ASN A 213 -21.87 20.67 25.86
C ASN A 213 -21.23 19.33 26.26
N VAL A 214 -21.81 18.23 25.81
CA VAL A 214 -21.30 16.89 26.12
C VAL A 214 -21.19 16.08 24.84
N VAL A 215 -20.02 15.49 24.59
CA VAL A 215 -19.81 14.52 23.52
C VAL A 215 -19.85 13.13 24.12
N PHE A 216 -20.94 12.42 23.88
CA PHE A 216 -21.05 11.02 24.24
C PHE A 216 -20.42 10.12 23.17
N PHE A 217 -19.70 9.07 23.56
CA PHE A 217 -19.00 8.18 22.63
C PHE A 217 -19.07 6.71 23.02
N ARG A 218 -19.02 5.80 22.03
CA ARG A 218 -18.71 4.38 22.27
C ARG A 218 -17.20 4.22 22.43
N GLU A 219 -16.77 3.19 23.16
CA GLU A 219 -15.35 2.98 23.52
C GLU A 219 -14.40 3.05 22.30
N SER A 220 -14.80 2.47 21.17
CA SER A 220 -14.03 2.50 19.91
C SER A 220 -13.82 3.89 19.30
N TYR A 221 -14.50 4.92 19.82
CA TYR A 221 -14.43 6.31 19.35
C TYR A 221 -13.94 7.29 20.41
N ARG A 222 -13.31 6.79 21.50
CA ARG A 222 -12.78 7.62 22.59
C ARG A 222 -11.90 8.76 22.09
N ASP A 223 -10.89 8.46 21.27
CA ASP A 223 -9.92 9.46 20.80
C ASP A 223 -10.56 10.47 19.84
N ALA A 224 -11.44 9.98 18.95
CA ALA A 224 -12.20 10.83 18.05
C ALA A 224 -13.11 11.81 18.81
N ALA A 225 -13.77 11.34 19.88
CA ALA A 225 -14.66 12.14 20.70
C ALA A 225 -13.90 13.15 21.58
N ALA A 226 -12.72 12.78 22.10
CA ALA A 226 -11.84 13.69 22.82
C ALA A 226 -11.38 14.83 21.90
N LYS A 227 -10.86 14.50 20.71
CA LYS A 227 -10.48 15.50 19.69
C LYS A 227 -11.66 16.39 19.30
N LEU A 228 -12.84 15.80 19.09
CA LEU A 228 -14.06 16.53 18.76
C LEU A 228 -14.45 17.51 19.87
N ALA A 229 -14.43 17.08 21.14
CA ALA A 229 -14.73 17.96 22.27
C ALA A 229 -13.78 19.16 22.34
N THR A 230 -12.47 18.94 22.13
CA THR A 230 -11.47 20.02 22.05
C THR A 230 -11.75 20.99 20.91
N ARG A 231 -12.09 20.48 19.71
CA ARG A 231 -12.41 21.32 18.54
C ARG A 231 -13.73 22.09 18.69
N ILE A 232 -14.71 21.54 19.40
CA ILE A 232 -15.93 22.26 19.77
C ILE A 232 -15.62 23.33 20.82
N GLY A 233 -14.69 23.11 21.77
CA GLY A 233 -14.33 24.10 22.80
C GLY A 233 -15.50 24.50 23.71
N GLY A 234 -15.38 25.59 24.47
CA GLY A 234 -16.47 26.11 25.33
C GLY A 234 -16.99 25.08 26.34
N ASP A 235 -16.08 24.60 27.20
CA ASP A 235 -16.32 23.63 28.28
C ASP A 235 -16.98 22.31 27.83
N THR A 236 -16.80 21.95 26.56
CA THR A 236 -17.31 20.69 26.02
C THR A 236 -16.54 19.52 26.62
N VAL A 237 -17.27 18.56 27.20
CA VAL A 237 -16.66 17.39 27.84
C VAL A 237 -17.03 16.11 27.09
N ALA A 238 -16.06 15.23 26.89
CA ALA A 238 -16.28 13.90 26.34
C ALA A 238 -16.63 12.91 27.45
N LYS A 239 -17.68 12.10 27.26
CA LYS A 239 -18.11 11.06 28.21
C LYS A 239 -18.42 9.74 27.49
N PRO A 240 -18.07 8.59 28.07
CA PRO A 240 -18.50 7.31 27.49
C PRO A 240 -20.03 7.19 27.55
N MET A 241 -20.62 6.59 26.53
CA MET A 241 -22.03 6.21 26.51
C MET A 241 -22.25 5.02 27.43
N THR A 242 -23.23 5.13 28.34
CA THR A 242 -23.68 4.02 29.19
C THR A 242 -24.93 3.32 28.63
N TRP A 243 -25.42 3.73 27.45
CA TRP A 243 -26.59 3.17 26.80
C TRP A 243 -26.28 2.73 25.36
N ARG A 244 -27.11 1.83 24.83
CA ARG A 244 -27.01 1.38 23.44
C ARG A 244 -27.50 2.48 22.49
N SER A 245 -26.69 2.77 21.47
CA SER A 245 -26.97 3.73 20.41
C SER A 245 -26.46 3.19 19.08
N GLN A 246 -27.22 3.41 18.00
CA GLN A 246 -26.76 3.14 16.63
C GLN A 246 -25.66 4.12 16.18
N TYR A 247 -25.58 5.30 16.83
CA TYR A 247 -24.54 6.30 16.58
C TYR A 247 -23.34 6.06 17.47
N GLY A 248 -22.13 6.10 16.90
CA GLY A 248 -20.87 5.98 17.61
C GLY A 248 -20.51 7.22 18.43
N ILE A 249 -20.97 8.40 17.99
CA ILE A 249 -20.76 9.70 18.65
C ILE A 249 -22.10 10.45 18.69
N ILE A 250 -22.42 11.02 19.86
CA ILE A 250 -23.58 11.87 20.06
C ILE A 250 -23.14 13.18 20.72
N VAL A 251 -23.48 14.32 20.14
CA VAL A 251 -23.16 15.64 20.71
C VAL A 251 -24.42 16.25 21.31
N VAL A 252 -24.40 16.55 22.61
CA VAL A 252 -25.47 17.27 23.29
C VAL A 252 -25.10 18.74 23.40
N SER A 253 -25.92 19.61 22.80
CA SER A 253 -25.76 21.06 22.86
C SER A 253 -26.47 21.63 24.07
N ALA A 254 -25.72 22.17 25.01
CA ALA A 254 -26.26 22.85 26.19
C ALA A 254 -26.48 24.35 25.98
N MET A 255 -26.22 24.87 24.77
CA MET A 255 -26.15 26.31 24.48
C MET A 255 -27.22 27.11 25.23
N ARG A 256 -26.74 27.99 26.12
CA ARG A 256 -27.46 29.14 26.65
C ARG A 256 -27.74 30.13 25.51
#